data_AF-A0A4Y2BSD2-F1
#
_entry.id   AF-A0A4Y2BSD2-F1
#
_cell.length_a   1.000
_cell.length_b   1.000
_cell.length_c   1.000
_cell.angle_alpha   90.00
_cell.angle_beta   90.00
_cell.angle_gamma   90.00
#
_symmetry.space_group_name_H-M   'P 1'
#
loop_
_entity.id
_entity.type
_entity.pdbx_description
1 polymer ?
#
loop_
_entity_poly.entity_id
_entity_poly.type
_entity_poly.pdbx_seq_one_letter_code
_entity_poly.pdbx_strand_id
1 'polypeptide(L)' 'MKRQKTENPNERREFRKWILKAFEVRKGELLSKQFIEQFVKTNIGVADKSCLKLVLQDLLDSGDVIKIDGSYILRQE' A
#
# COMPACT_ATOMS: atom_id res chain seq x y z
N MET A 1 -7.21 -0.90 25.21
CA MET A 1 -6.89 -0.20 23.95
C MET A 1 -7.69 -0.83 22.81
N LYS A 2 -8.69 -0.13 22.26
CA LYS A 2 -9.52 -0.65 21.16
C LYS A 2 -8.73 -0.58 19.86
N ARG A 3 -8.28 -1.73 19.35
CA ARG A 3 -7.79 -1.86 17.97
C ARG A 3 -8.98 -1.57 17.07
N GLN A 4 -8.97 -0.43 16.39
CA GLN A 4 -9.94 -0.15 15.33
C GLN A 4 -9.74 -1.23 14.26
N LYS A 5 -10.64 -2.21 14.27
CA LYS A 5 -10.81 -3.13 13.16
C LYS A 5 -11.22 -2.27 11.99
N THR A 6 -10.39 -2.17 10.97
CA THR A 6 -10.94 -1.96 9.63
C THR A 6 -11.76 -3.21 9.35
N GLU A 7 -13.08 -3.08 9.50
CA GLU A 7 -14.05 -4.16 9.68
C GLU A 7 -14.25 -5.05 8.44
N ASN A 8 -13.65 -4.70 7.30
CA ASN A 8 -13.74 -5.49 6.08
C ASN A 8 -12.40 -6.10 5.65
N PRO A 9 -12.22 -7.43 5.76
CA PRO A 9 -11.07 -8.11 5.17
C PRO A 9 -11.03 -7.98 3.64
N ASN A 10 -12.19 -7.74 3.01
CA ASN A 10 -12.30 -7.58 1.56
C ASN A 10 -11.62 -6.28 1.06
N GLU A 11 -11.86 -5.17 1.76
CA GLU A 11 -11.22 -3.88 1.43
C GLU A 11 -9.70 -3.97 1.57
N ARG A 12 -9.19 -4.54 2.68
CA ARG A 12 -7.74 -4.73 2.84
C ARG A 12 -7.11 -5.50 1.68
N ARG A 13 -7.79 -6.53 1.17
CA ARG A 13 -7.32 -7.34 0.05
C ARG A 13 -7.27 -6.53 -1.25
N GLU A 14 -8.27 -5.69 -1.50
CA GLU A 14 -8.28 -4.79 -2.65
C GLU A 14 -7.18 -3.73 -2.56
N PHE A 15 -7.02 -3.08 -1.40
CA PHE A 15 -5.92 -2.14 -1.15
C PHE A 15 -4.56 -2.81 -1.38
N ARG A 16 -4.34 -4.02 -0.85
CA ARG A 16 -3.08 -4.76 -1.05
C ARG A 16 -2.83 -5.04 -2.53
N LYS A 17 -3.85 -5.51 -3.26
CA LYS A 17 -3.77 -5.79 -4.69
C LYS A 17 -3.37 -4.55 -5.48
N TRP A 18 -4.00 -3.40 -5.22
CA TRP A 18 -3.72 -2.17 -5.95
C TRP A 18 -2.40 -1.50 -5.56
N ILE A 19 -1.99 -1.60 -4.29
CA ILE A 19 -0.66 -1.13 -3.84
C ILE A 19 0.43 -1.94 -4.56
N LEU A 20 0.34 -3.27 -4.55
CA LEU A 20 1.27 -4.12 -5.30
C LEU A 20 1.25 -3.83 -6.80
N LYS A 21 0.06 -3.59 -7.37
CA LYS A 21 -0.07 -3.20 -8.79
C LYS A 21 0.62 -1.87 -9.09
N ALA A 22 0.56 -0.90 -8.17
CA ALA A 22 1.28 0.37 -8.33
C ALA A 22 2.78 0.15 -8.48
N PHE A 23 3.35 -0.74 -7.66
CA PHE A 23 4.75 -1.14 -7.74
C PHE A 23 5.08 -1.95 -8.99
N GLU A 24 4.19 -2.85 -9.43
CA GLU A 24 4.39 -3.58 -10.69
C GLU A 24 4.42 -2.65 -11.91
N VAL A 25 3.53 -1.65 -11.95
CA VAL A 25 3.48 -0.65 -13.05
C VAL A 25 4.76 0.19 -13.08
N ARG A 26 5.39 0.38 -11.92
CA ARG A 26 6.60 1.18 -11.72
C ARG A 26 7.74 0.32 -11.20
N LYS A 27 7.90 -0.87 -11.81
CA LYS A 27 8.86 -1.88 -11.34
C LYS A 27 10.28 -1.34 -11.37
N GLY A 28 10.93 -1.30 -10.20
CA GLY A 28 12.29 -0.79 -10.04
C GLY A 28 12.38 0.72 -9.78
N GLU A 29 11.25 1.43 -9.71
CA GLU A 29 11.22 2.84 -9.31
C GLU A 29 10.86 2.99 -7.82
N LEU A 30 11.42 4.02 -7.20
CA LEU A 30 11.02 4.48 -5.88
C LEU A 30 9.65 5.17 -5.97
N LEU A 31 8.65 4.64 -5.28
CA LEU A 31 7.33 5.23 -5.18
C LEU A 31 7.17 6.07 -3.92
N SER A 32 6.81 7.32 -4.10
CA SER A 32 6.41 8.18 -2.98
C SER A 32 5.08 7.74 -2.40
N LYS A 33 4.88 7.97 -1.09
CA LYS A 33 3.60 7.70 -0.42
C LYS A 33 2.40 8.30 -1.15
N GLN A 34 2.54 9.55 -1.60
CA GLN A 34 1.50 10.29 -2.32
C GLN A 34 1.10 9.61 -3.63
N PHE A 35 2.07 9.04 -4.36
CA PHE A 35 1.79 8.31 -5.60
C PHE A 35 0.96 7.06 -5.32
N ILE A 36 1.36 6.27 -4.31
CA ILE A 36 0.62 5.06 -3.92
C ILE A 36 -0.80 5.42 -3.47
N GLU A 37 -0.95 6.47 -2.66
CA GLU A 37 -2.26 6.98 -2.22
C GLU A 37 -3.14 7.39 -3.41
N GLN A 38 -2.59 8.14 -4.36
CA GLN A 38 -3.32 8.59 -5.54
C GLN A 38 -3.67 7.43 -6.48
N PHE A 39 -2.73 6.50 -6.71
CA PHE A 39 -2.95 5.34 -7.57
C PHE A 39 -4.08 4.45 -7.05
N VAL A 40 -4.06 4.16 -5.75
CA VAL A 40 -5.12 3.36 -5.10
C VAL A 40 -6.45 4.12 -5.13
N LYS A 41 -6.44 5.43 -4.84
CA LYS A 41 -7.63 6.28 -4.92
C LYS A 41 -8.27 6.25 -6.31
N THR A 42 -7.47 6.33 -7.37
CA THR A 42 -7.96 6.32 -8.75
C THR A 42 -8.60 4.97 -9.12
N ASN A 43 -8.12 3.86 -8.58
CA ASN A 43 -8.63 2.53 -8.93
C ASN A 43 -9.77 2.03 -8.04
N ILE A 44 -9.74 2.34 -6.73
CA ILE A 44 -10.78 1.93 -5.76
C ILE A 44 -11.89 2.98 -5.64
N GLY A 45 -11.63 4.23 -6.05
CA GLY A 45 -12.55 5.37 -5.91
C GLY A 45 -12.64 5.93 -4.49
N VAL A 46 -12.39 5.09 -3.47
CA VAL A 46 -12.36 5.47 -2.06
C VAL A 46 -10.93 5.33 -1.51
N ALA A 47 -10.39 6.44 -1.00
CA ALA A 47 -9.10 6.45 -0.32
C ALA A 47 -9.30 6.47 1.19
N ASP A 48 -9.64 5.32 1.77
CA ASP A 48 -9.49 5.17 3.21
C ASP A 48 -8.00 5.16 3.56
N LYS A 49 -7.51 6.34 3.97
CA LYS A 49 -6.09 6.57 4.31
C LYS A 49 -5.62 5.65 5.43
N SER A 50 -6.52 5.23 6.32
CA SER A 50 -6.21 4.36 7.45
C SER A 50 -5.95 2.93 6.96
N CYS A 51 -6.82 2.39 6.11
CA CYS A 51 -6.65 1.11 5.43
C CYS A 51 -5.35 1.08 4.62
N LEU A 52 -5.12 2.11 3.79
CA LEU A 52 -3.90 2.18 2.98
C LEU A 52 -2.63 2.17 3.84
N LYS A 53 -2.62 2.96 4.92
CA LYS A 53 -1.48 2.99 5.85
C LYS A 53 -1.26 1.64 6.52
N LEU A 54 -2.32 0.96 6.95
CA LEU A 54 -2.23 -0.36 7.57
C LEU A 54 -1.68 -1.42 6.59
N VAL A 55 -2.19 -1.44 5.36
CA VAL A 55 -1.73 -2.40 4.35
C VAL A 55 -0.30 -2.11 3.91
N LEU A 56 0.07 -0.84 3.73
CA LEU A 56 1.45 -0.48 3.42
C LEU A 56 2.39 -0.88 4.57
N GLN A 57 1.95 -0.75 5.81
CA GLN A 57 2.72 -1.19 6.98
C GLN A 57 2.85 -2.71 7.05
N ASP A 58 1.81 -3.47 6.70
CA ASP A 58 1.84 -4.94 6.60
C ASP A 58 2.84 -5.43 5.54
N LEU A 59 2.92 -4.72 4.40
CA LEU A 59 3.88 -5.02 3.32
C LEU A 59 5.33 -4.68 3.72
N LEU A 60 5.53 -3.64 4.53
CA LEU A 60 6.84 -3.32 5.11
C LEU A 60 7.26 -4.39 6.13
N ASP A 61 6.33 -4.81 6.97
CA ASP A 61 6.57 -5.83 8.02
C ASP A 61 6.86 -7.21 7.41
N SER A 62 6.15 -7.57 6.33
CA SER A 62 6.38 -8.81 5.56
C SER A 62 7.69 -8.78 4.76
N GLY A 63 8.32 -7.62 4.58
CA GLY A 63 9.51 -7.45 3.76
C GLY A 63 9.26 -7.48 2.24
N ASP A 64 7.99 -7.46 1.81
CA ASP A 64 7.57 -7.32 0.41
C ASP A 64 7.95 -5.93 -0.14
N VAL A 65 7.87 -4.90 0.71
CA VAL A 65 8.18 -3.51 0.38
C VAL A 65 9.29 -3.01 1.28
N ILE A 66 10.22 -2.25 0.70
CA ILE A 66 11.33 -1.61 1.41
C ILE A 66 11.11 -0.10 1.38
N LYS A 67 11.30 0.55 2.52
CA LYS A 67 11.27 2.02 2.61
C LYS A 67 12.68 2.58 2.47
N ILE A 68 12.89 3.46 1.50
CA ILE A 68 14.17 4.13 1.22
C ILE A 68 13.91 5.64 1.17
N ASP A 69 14.51 6.39 2.10
CA ASP A 69 14.46 7.87 2.15
C ASP A 69 13.04 8.47 1.99
N GLY A 70 12.05 7.89 2.67
CA GLY A 70 10.65 8.34 2.60
C GLY A 70 9.86 7.84 1.38
N SER A 71 10.52 7.17 0.44
CA SER A 71 9.92 6.43 -0.67
C SER A 71 9.84 4.94 -0.38
N TYR A 72 9.10 4.21 -1.21
CA TYR A 72 8.86 2.78 -1.09
C TYR A 72 9.26 2.09 -2.39
N ILE A 73 9.78 0.88 -2.31
CA ILE A 73 10.06 0.05 -3.49
C ILE A 73 9.69 -1.39 -3.21
N LEU A 74 9.21 -2.10 -4.22
CA LEU A 74 9.01 -3.54 -4.10
C LEU A 74 10.37 -4.23 -4.00
N ARG A 75 10.52 -5.12 -3.03
CA ARG A 75 11.67 -6.00 -2.98
C ARG A 75 11.60 -6.92 -4.21
N GLN A 76 12.57 -6.77 -5.11
CA GLN A 76 12.78 -7.77 -6.15
C GLN A 76 13.63 -8.88 -5.52
N GLU A 77 13.04 -10.06 -5.41
CA GLU A 77 13.77 -11.31 -5.17
C GLU A 77 14.42 -11.78 -6.47
#